data_AF-A0A1X0RDL6-F1
#
_entry.id   AF-A0A1X0RDL6-F1
#
_cell.length_a   1.000
_cell.length_b   1.000
_cell.length_c   1.000
_cell.angle_alpha   90.00
_cell.angle_beta   90.00
_cell.angle_gamma   90.00
#
_symmetry.space_group_name_H-M   'P 1'
#
loop_
_entity.id
_entity.type
_entity.pdbx_description
1 polymer ?
#
loop_
_entity_poly.entity_id
_entity_poly.type
_entity_poly.pdbx_seq_one_letter_code
_entity_poly.pdbx_strand_id
1 'polypeptide(L)'
;MPNWKDLPPEVLNRIFNILGYPRDLNNCQLTCKGWYYPAQFQLYRNVSFKNRDRDAVTRFIQCVNESKLSNPGQLVKHMHLGDLFDEMNYRRYDDYLSHLADICPNVEGLDAEQPVSSFWEDLAYVTITRWRNLKKVPSPSESGTIVEFALSMLQIRHSLSDITISPAFYESLEGLKFITHLKHFTNLKSLSLIEPTTPGHIDDLIQDCQKIQKLRISIIDADNDSYEVDAKYSMNSQKMRPYIKILSIDISFDVNSLNYIMDKFTSLDSLTVNIYHDSDAQFSDTALTKKFLNYVLKVPSFTIRSIGSLDLFYSLISLPFSIAHLDIICKDDSSKPSRPCVDLKSVKLNRVYVVIQYKQMIKRSELADLFKKSGKYIYKLYFSAYDYSNDDSEESLDYFIQDIVTYGQALKHLHVATPVLRKPITIENQIIMNRSITGMSIKTTSIEQGALQELSIWLPRLDRLKLYSRLVIDKDQRNTVNIDMPQTSFRYLYLQLLVLLDSALENEAIYHADPRHGIFSSPVIFLTLHTDELGEKEYLIKSTKGQVSIERCNHLAEGPTMVSVYVHCRRLEILCIKANSLFINLDLTKQDSILLQ
;
A
#
# COMPACT_ATOMS: atom_id res chain seq x y z
N MET A 1 28.43 26.56 4.54
CA MET A 1 27.47 25.78 3.73
C MET A 1 28.25 24.82 2.86
N PRO A 2 27.85 23.55 2.68
CA PRO A 2 28.53 22.66 1.74
C PRO A 2 28.39 23.24 0.32
N ASN A 3 29.46 23.19 -0.45
CA ASN A 3 29.56 23.83 -1.76
C ASN A 3 28.77 23.00 -2.79
N TRP A 4 27.46 23.22 -2.89
CA TRP A 4 26.56 22.50 -3.81
C TRP A 4 26.97 22.57 -5.29
N LYS A 5 27.78 23.56 -5.65
CA LYS A 5 28.36 23.74 -6.99
C LYS A 5 29.46 22.72 -7.32
N ASP A 6 30.08 22.12 -6.30
CA ASP A 6 31.20 21.20 -6.44
C ASP A 6 30.78 19.73 -6.21
N LEU A 7 29.47 19.47 -6.19
CA LEU A 7 28.98 18.10 -6.04
C LEU A 7 29.40 17.25 -7.26
N PRO A 8 29.97 16.05 -7.03
CA PRO A 8 30.28 15.15 -8.12
C PRO A 8 29.01 14.77 -8.92
N PRO A 9 29.11 14.62 -10.25
CA PRO A 9 27.99 14.21 -11.10
C PRO A 9 27.28 12.93 -10.64
N GLU A 10 28.00 12.00 -9.99
CA GLU A 10 27.45 10.76 -9.43
C GLU A 10 26.49 11.03 -8.28
N VAL A 11 26.79 12.04 -7.45
CA VAL A 11 25.93 12.46 -6.34
C VAL A 11 24.70 13.18 -6.89
N LEU A 12 24.88 14.08 -7.87
CA LEU A 12 23.77 14.75 -8.55
C LEU A 12 22.84 13.76 -9.23
N ASN A 13 23.39 12.75 -9.92
CA ASN A 13 22.60 11.68 -10.53
C ASN A 13 21.76 10.91 -9.50
N ARG A 14 22.32 10.60 -8.32
CA ARG A 14 21.57 9.95 -7.24
C ARG A 14 20.47 10.84 -6.68
N ILE A 15 20.73 12.14 -6.51
CA ILE A 15 19.73 13.12 -6.04
C ILE A 15 18.60 13.24 -7.07
N PHE A 16 18.93 13.43 -8.34
CA PHE A 16 17.95 13.59 -9.41
C PHE A 16 17.14 12.32 -9.67
N ASN A 17 17.72 11.13 -9.48
CA ASN A 17 16.97 9.87 -9.56
C ASN A 17 15.89 9.72 -8.46
N ILE A 18 15.96 10.52 -7.37
CA ILE A 18 14.90 10.57 -6.34
C ILE A 18 13.76 11.51 -6.78
N LEU A 19 14.03 12.48 -7.67
CA LEU A 19 13.01 13.38 -8.20
C LEU A 19 12.11 12.59 -9.16
N GLY A 20 10.91 12.24 -8.70
CA GLY A 20 9.96 11.43 -9.47
C GLY A 20 9.24 12.17 -10.59
N TYR A 21 9.32 13.51 -10.62
CA TYR A 21 8.55 14.33 -11.57
C TYR A 21 9.44 14.94 -12.66
N PRO A 22 9.11 14.73 -13.96
CA PRO A 22 9.85 15.31 -15.08
C PRO A 22 10.01 16.83 -15.02
N ARG A 23 9.01 17.53 -14.45
CA ARG A 23 9.04 18.99 -14.27
C ARG A 23 10.19 19.43 -13.37
N ASP A 24 10.46 18.69 -12.29
CA ASP A 24 11.52 19.03 -11.35
C ASP A 24 12.90 18.81 -11.97
N LEU A 25 13.03 17.73 -12.74
CA LEU A 25 14.25 17.44 -13.51
C LEU A 25 14.53 18.51 -14.57
N ASN A 26 13.50 18.98 -15.28
CA ASN A 26 13.62 20.08 -16.23
C ASN A 26 14.09 21.38 -15.53
N ASN A 27 13.55 21.70 -14.36
CA ASN A 27 14.00 22.85 -13.58
C ASN A 27 15.48 22.70 -13.12
N CYS A 28 15.88 21.49 -12.73
CA CYS A 28 17.27 21.19 -12.36
C CYS A 28 18.24 21.40 -13.53
N GLN A 29 17.84 20.99 -14.74
CA GLN A 29 18.61 21.20 -15.97
C GLN A 29 18.87 22.69 -16.24
N LEU A 30 17.90 23.55 -15.94
CA LEU A 30 17.99 25.01 -16.15
C LEU A 30 18.73 25.76 -15.03
N THR A 31 19.11 25.09 -13.95
CA THR A 31 19.67 25.76 -12.76
C THR A 31 21.11 26.21 -12.96
N CYS A 32 21.99 25.34 -13.46
CA CYS A 32 23.38 25.68 -13.75
C CYS A 32 24.05 24.65 -14.68
N LYS A 33 25.21 25.01 -15.26
CA LYS A 33 25.96 24.15 -16.18
C LYS A 33 26.34 22.78 -15.60
N GLY A 34 26.72 22.72 -14.32
CA GLY A 34 27.10 21.46 -13.66
C GLY A 34 25.92 20.50 -13.44
N TRP A 35 24.69 21.03 -13.38
CA TRP A 35 23.47 20.22 -13.19
C TRP A 35 22.82 19.81 -14.51
N TYR A 36 23.12 20.52 -15.59
CA TYR A 36 22.53 20.32 -16.91
C TYR A 36 22.58 18.85 -17.35
N TYR A 37 23.79 18.27 -17.46
CA TYR A 37 23.94 16.90 -17.98
C TYR A 37 23.38 15.81 -17.05
N PRO A 38 23.64 15.81 -15.72
CA PRO A 38 23.02 14.83 -14.83
C PRO A 38 21.49 14.90 -14.83
N ALA A 39 20.91 16.10 -14.87
CA ALA A 39 19.45 16.28 -14.91
C ALA A 39 18.88 15.80 -16.25
N GLN A 40 19.52 16.16 -17.37
CA GLN A 40 19.14 15.71 -18.70
C GLN A 40 19.20 14.18 -18.82
N PHE A 41 20.25 13.56 -18.29
CA PHE A 41 20.37 12.09 -18.25
C PHE A 41 19.18 11.45 -17.54
N GLN A 42 18.81 11.91 -16.33
CA GLN A 42 17.67 11.33 -15.62
C GLN A 42 16.34 11.63 -16.30
N LEU A 43 16.18 12.82 -16.91
CA LEU A 43 14.95 13.23 -17.60
C LEU A 43 14.66 12.35 -18.82
N TYR A 44 15.66 12.08 -19.65
CA TYR A 44 15.48 11.35 -20.92
C TYR A 44 15.69 9.85 -20.80
N ARG A 45 16.26 9.34 -19.69
CA ARG A 45 16.49 7.89 -19.51
C ARG A 45 15.22 7.06 -19.65
N ASN A 46 14.09 7.58 -19.14
CA ASN A 46 12.77 6.94 -19.20
C ASN A 46 11.79 7.89 -19.89
N VAL A 47 11.47 7.64 -21.16
CA VAL A 47 10.50 8.42 -21.91
C VAL A 47 9.14 7.74 -21.86
N SER A 48 8.09 8.50 -21.59
CA SER A 48 6.73 7.97 -21.49
C SER A 48 5.76 8.88 -22.20
N PHE A 49 5.07 8.32 -23.19
CA PHE A 49 3.97 8.96 -23.89
C PHE A 49 2.69 8.53 -23.17
N LYS A 50 2.24 9.33 -22.20
CA LYS A 50 1.02 9.08 -21.44
C LYS A 50 -0.07 10.04 -21.86
N ASN A 51 -1.31 9.57 -21.76
CA ASN A 51 -2.53 10.29 -22.11
C ASN A 51 -2.70 10.47 -23.61
N ARG A 52 -3.93 10.78 -24.03
CA ARG A 52 -4.37 10.97 -25.42
C ARG A 52 -3.73 12.16 -26.16
N ASP A 53 -2.57 12.65 -25.72
CA ASP A 53 -1.79 13.69 -26.41
C ASP A 53 -1.04 13.06 -27.59
N ARG A 54 -1.80 12.91 -28.66
CA ARG A 54 -1.46 12.21 -29.90
C ARG A 54 -0.26 12.79 -30.64
N ASP A 55 0.01 14.09 -30.48
CA ASP A 55 1.13 14.77 -31.14
C ASP A 55 2.42 14.74 -30.30
N ALA A 56 2.40 14.14 -29.10
CA ALA A 56 3.55 14.12 -28.19
C ALA A 56 4.76 13.41 -28.83
N VAL A 57 4.54 12.34 -29.59
CA VAL A 57 5.60 11.62 -30.31
C VAL A 57 6.22 12.49 -31.40
N THR A 58 5.40 13.16 -32.21
CA THR A 58 5.87 14.06 -33.28
C THR A 58 6.70 15.20 -32.69
N ARG A 59 6.21 15.83 -31.63
CA ARG A 59 6.96 16.90 -30.93
C ARG A 59 8.25 16.39 -30.32
N PHE A 60 8.26 15.16 -29.78
CA PHE A 60 9.46 14.54 -29.28
C PHE A 60 10.48 14.29 -30.40
N ILE A 61 10.06 13.67 -31.51
CA ILE A 61 10.92 13.42 -32.68
C ILE A 61 11.50 14.73 -33.20
N GLN A 62 10.66 15.76 -33.36
CA GLN A 62 11.09 17.09 -33.79
C GLN A 62 12.12 17.69 -32.83
N CYS A 63 11.84 17.68 -31.52
CA CYS A 63 12.71 18.22 -30.49
C CYS A 63 14.09 17.53 -30.47
N VAL A 64 14.14 16.20 -30.60
CA VAL A 64 15.40 15.44 -30.64
C VAL A 64 16.19 15.78 -31.91
N ASN A 65 15.53 15.86 -33.06
CA ASN A 65 16.17 16.16 -34.35
C ASN A 65 16.73 17.59 -34.42
N GLU A 66 16.04 18.56 -33.80
CA GLU A 66 16.50 19.95 -33.71
C GLU A 66 17.67 20.11 -32.72
N SER A 67 17.74 19.26 -31.69
CA SER A 67 18.72 19.31 -30.61
C SER A 67 20.08 18.65 -30.96
N LYS A 68 20.70 19.08 -32.07
CA LYS A 68 21.93 18.49 -32.66
C LYS A 68 23.14 18.39 -31.72
N LEU A 69 23.24 19.26 -30.71
CA LEU A 69 24.39 19.33 -29.79
C LEU A 69 24.28 18.40 -28.56
N SER A 70 23.07 18.11 -28.08
CA SER A 70 22.87 17.29 -26.87
C SER A 70 22.29 15.90 -27.14
N ASN A 71 21.81 15.64 -28.36
CA ASN A 71 21.20 14.38 -28.83
C ASN A 71 20.50 13.56 -27.72
N PRO A 72 19.43 14.12 -27.11
CA PRO A 72 18.81 13.52 -25.94
C PRO A 72 18.23 12.12 -26.20
N GLY A 73 17.94 11.78 -27.46
CA GLY A 73 17.49 10.44 -27.86
C GLY A 73 18.51 9.34 -27.52
N GLN A 74 19.82 9.64 -27.54
CA GLN A 74 20.85 8.66 -27.16
C GLN A 74 20.81 8.28 -25.67
N LEU A 75 20.17 9.10 -24.83
CA LEU A 75 20.07 8.85 -23.39
C LEU A 75 18.90 7.91 -23.05
N VAL A 76 17.97 7.72 -23.98
CA VAL A 76 16.76 6.91 -23.77
C VAL A 76 17.13 5.44 -23.63
N LYS A 77 16.73 4.85 -22.49
CA LYS A 77 16.90 3.43 -22.17
C LYS A 77 15.58 2.68 -22.11
N HIS A 78 14.54 3.34 -21.62
CA HIS A 78 13.20 2.78 -21.53
C HIS A 78 12.18 3.70 -22.17
N MET A 79 11.28 3.12 -22.95
CA MET A 79 10.22 3.84 -23.64
C MET A 79 8.87 3.19 -23.33
N HIS A 80 7.92 3.99 -22.83
CA HIS A 80 6.54 3.58 -22.61
C HIS A 80 5.64 4.31 -23.60
N LEU A 81 5.00 3.54 -24.47
CA LEU A 81 4.24 4.01 -25.63
C LEU A 81 2.74 4.22 -25.33
N GLY A 82 2.24 3.82 -24.16
CA GLY A 82 0.83 3.97 -23.80
C GLY A 82 -0.10 3.26 -24.80
N ASP A 83 -1.24 3.88 -25.11
CA ASP A 83 -2.30 3.41 -26.01
C ASP A 83 -2.07 3.79 -27.49
N LEU A 84 -0.90 4.34 -27.84
CA LEU A 84 -0.60 4.84 -29.18
C LEU A 84 -0.74 3.79 -30.29
N PHE A 85 -0.53 2.53 -29.94
CA PHE A 85 -0.50 1.41 -30.87
C PHE A 85 -1.64 0.41 -30.63
N ASP A 86 -2.75 0.86 -30.02
CA ASP A 86 -3.98 0.09 -29.92
C ASP A 86 -4.78 0.09 -31.25
N GLU A 87 -5.80 -0.78 -31.37
CA GLU A 87 -6.63 -0.89 -32.58
C GLU A 87 -7.33 0.41 -32.97
N MET A 88 -7.66 1.24 -31.98
CA MET A 88 -8.41 2.49 -32.18
C MET A 88 -7.53 3.63 -32.67
N ASN A 89 -6.22 3.55 -32.46
CA ASN A 89 -5.28 4.65 -32.70
C ASN A 89 -4.21 4.32 -33.77
N TYR A 90 -3.92 3.05 -34.05
CA TYR A 90 -2.77 2.65 -34.90
C TYR A 90 -2.81 3.23 -36.33
N ARG A 91 -3.99 3.30 -36.97
CA ARG A 91 -4.14 3.66 -38.41
C ARG A 91 -3.65 5.06 -38.82
N ARG A 92 -3.06 5.84 -37.91
CA ARG A 92 -2.54 7.21 -38.16
C ARG A 92 -1.02 7.33 -38.01
N TYR A 93 -0.31 6.27 -37.63
CA TYR A 93 1.08 6.35 -37.14
C TYR A 93 2.02 5.31 -37.74
N ASP A 94 1.81 4.93 -39.00
CA ASP A 94 2.76 4.10 -39.75
C ASP A 94 4.19 4.71 -39.61
N ASP A 95 5.18 3.84 -39.40
CA ASP A 95 6.62 4.17 -39.26
C ASP A 95 7.08 4.91 -37.99
N TYR A 96 6.22 5.21 -37.01
CA TYR A 96 6.66 5.89 -35.77
C TYR A 96 7.71 5.10 -35.01
N LEU A 97 7.59 3.77 -34.96
CA LEU A 97 8.55 2.91 -34.28
C LEU A 97 9.93 3.01 -34.94
N SER A 98 9.98 3.02 -36.28
CA SER A 98 11.21 3.17 -37.06
C SER A 98 11.87 4.53 -36.83
N HIS A 99 11.09 5.62 -36.86
CA HIS A 99 11.61 6.96 -36.59
C HIS A 99 12.12 7.11 -35.15
N LEU A 100 11.40 6.57 -34.17
CA LEU A 100 11.85 6.53 -32.78
C LEU A 100 13.13 5.73 -32.64
N ALA A 101 13.28 4.61 -33.34
CA ALA A 101 14.48 3.80 -33.30
C ALA A 101 15.71 4.47 -33.92
N ASP A 102 15.51 5.32 -34.94
CA ASP A 102 16.58 6.10 -35.56
C ASP A 102 17.14 7.16 -34.59
N ILE A 103 16.28 7.86 -33.85
CA ILE A 103 16.69 8.92 -32.93
C ILE A 103 17.08 8.40 -31.53
N CYS A 104 16.55 7.24 -31.13
CA CYS A 104 16.80 6.61 -29.83
C CYS A 104 17.45 5.23 -30.00
N PRO A 105 18.72 5.13 -30.41
CA PRO A 105 19.35 3.84 -30.74
C PRO A 105 19.63 2.95 -29.52
N ASN A 106 19.62 3.50 -28.30
CA ASN A 106 20.08 2.85 -27.08
C ASN A 106 18.97 2.22 -26.23
N VAL A 107 17.75 2.11 -26.76
CA VAL A 107 16.60 1.54 -26.03
C VAL A 107 16.88 0.08 -25.68
N GLU A 108 16.66 -0.25 -24.40
CA GLU A 108 16.80 -1.60 -23.84
C GLU A 108 15.45 -2.14 -23.35
N GLY A 109 14.44 -1.30 -23.14
CA GLY A 109 13.11 -1.76 -22.73
C GLY A 109 12.00 -0.96 -23.38
N LEU A 110 11.01 -1.68 -23.89
CA LEU A 110 9.82 -1.13 -24.53
C LEU A 110 8.58 -1.62 -23.79
N ASP A 111 7.57 -0.75 -23.68
CA ASP A 111 6.28 -1.04 -23.06
C ASP A 111 5.17 -0.36 -23.86
N ALA A 112 4.04 -1.03 -24.06
CA ALA A 112 2.90 -0.56 -24.84
C ALA A 112 1.61 -1.21 -24.31
N GLU A 113 0.50 -0.49 -24.37
CA GLU A 113 -0.82 -0.97 -23.96
C GLU A 113 -1.53 -1.57 -25.19
N GLN A 114 -1.88 -2.86 -25.12
CA GLN A 114 -2.62 -3.60 -26.16
C GLN A 114 -2.09 -3.42 -27.60
N PRO A 115 -0.80 -3.72 -27.87
CA PRO A 115 -0.21 -3.55 -29.19
C PRO A 115 -0.84 -4.47 -30.24
N VAL A 116 -1.23 -3.89 -31.38
CA VAL A 116 -1.82 -4.60 -32.53
C VAL A 116 -0.81 -5.39 -33.38
N SER A 117 -1.27 -6.20 -34.34
CA SER A 117 -0.39 -7.02 -35.19
C SER A 117 0.69 -6.21 -35.92
N SER A 118 0.31 -5.10 -36.54
CA SER A 118 1.23 -4.23 -37.30
C SER A 118 2.34 -3.64 -36.42
N PHE A 119 2.09 -3.41 -35.13
CA PHE A 119 3.15 -3.00 -34.20
C PHE A 119 4.25 -4.07 -34.11
N TRP A 120 3.87 -5.34 -34.08
CA TRP A 120 4.82 -6.45 -34.01
C TRP A 120 5.57 -6.62 -35.33
N GLU A 121 4.94 -6.38 -36.48
CA GLU A 121 5.62 -6.35 -37.78
C GLU A 121 6.72 -5.27 -37.81
N ASP A 122 6.37 -4.04 -37.39
CA ASP A 122 7.32 -2.93 -37.30
C ASP A 122 8.44 -3.23 -36.30
N LEU A 123 8.10 -3.84 -35.15
CA LEU A 123 9.10 -4.21 -34.15
C LEU A 123 10.05 -5.27 -34.67
N ALA A 124 9.57 -6.25 -35.45
CA ALA A 124 10.44 -7.24 -36.09
C ALA A 124 11.46 -6.56 -37.02
N TYR A 125 11.03 -5.56 -37.81
CA TYR A 125 11.94 -4.78 -38.65
C TYR A 125 12.95 -3.95 -37.82
N VAL A 126 12.46 -3.22 -36.81
CA VAL A 126 13.27 -2.34 -35.96
C VAL A 126 14.30 -3.13 -35.15
N THR A 127 13.94 -4.30 -34.66
CA THR A 127 14.85 -5.17 -33.88
C THR A 127 15.99 -5.73 -34.72
N ILE A 128 15.76 -5.98 -36.01
CA ILE A 128 16.81 -6.41 -36.96
C ILE A 128 17.77 -5.24 -37.28
N THR A 129 17.24 -4.03 -37.43
CA THR A 129 17.99 -2.90 -37.99
C THR A 129 18.65 -2.00 -36.93
N ARG A 130 17.96 -1.76 -35.80
CA ARG A 130 18.37 -0.78 -34.78
C ARG A 130 18.42 -1.39 -33.37
N TRP A 131 17.27 -1.81 -32.84
CA TRP A 131 17.11 -2.20 -31.43
C TRP A 131 17.43 -3.67 -31.17
N ARG A 132 18.66 -4.09 -31.49
CA ARG A 132 19.11 -5.48 -31.36
C ARG A 132 19.28 -5.96 -29.91
N ASN A 133 19.38 -5.03 -28.96
CA ASN A 133 19.70 -5.31 -27.56
C ASN A 133 18.51 -5.11 -26.61
N LEU A 134 17.28 -5.19 -27.11
CA LEU A 134 16.10 -5.12 -26.25
C LEU A 134 16.11 -6.26 -25.23
N LYS A 135 15.95 -5.89 -23.96
CA LYS A 135 15.89 -6.79 -22.80
C LYS A 135 14.44 -7.06 -22.38
N LYS A 136 13.56 -6.08 -22.59
CA LYS A 136 12.13 -6.15 -22.28
C LYS A 136 11.31 -5.59 -23.44
N VAL A 137 10.19 -6.25 -23.73
CA VAL A 137 9.22 -5.87 -24.76
C VAL A 137 7.81 -5.75 -24.14
N PRO A 138 6.83 -5.16 -24.86
CA PRO A 138 5.45 -5.15 -24.42
C PRO A 138 4.87 -6.56 -24.28
N SER A 139 3.77 -6.67 -23.54
CA SER A 139 2.98 -7.90 -23.51
C SER A 139 2.13 -8.01 -24.78
N PRO A 140 1.97 -9.21 -25.38
CA PRO A 140 1.03 -9.41 -26.49
C PRO A 140 -0.42 -9.11 -26.05
N SER A 141 -1.26 -8.68 -26.99
CA SER A 141 -2.70 -8.59 -26.80
C SER A 141 -3.35 -9.99 -26.80
N GLU A 142 -4.59 -10.08 -26.31
CA GLU A 142 -5.38 -11.32 -26.26
C GLU A 142 -5.76 -11.82 -27.67
N SER A 143 -5.88 -10.91 -28.65
CA SER A 143 -6.33 -11.22 -30.01
C SER A 143 -5.17 -11.23 -31.03
N GLY A 144 -4.81 -12.43 -31.51
CA GLY A 144 -4.44 -12.62 -32.93
C GLY A 144 -3.03 -12.24 -33.43
N THR A 145 -2.04 -11.96 -32.58
CA THR A 145 -0.69 -11.51 -33.03
C THR A 145 0.45 -12.51 -32.77
N ILE A 146 0.14 -13.81 -32.69
CA ILE A 146 1.08 -14.85 -32.24
C ILE A 146 2.33 -14.92 -33.13
N VAL A 147 2.15 -14.86 -34.46
CA VAL A 147 3.23 -15.09 -35.44
C VAL A 147 4.20 -13.91 -35.44
N GLU A 148 3.69 -12.70 -35.59
CA GLU A 148 4.44 -11.45 -35.66
C GLU A 148 5.19 -11.21 -34.34
N PHE A 149 4.54 -11.51 -33.21
CA PHE A 149 5.17 -11.50 -31.89
C PHE A 149 6.34 -12.49 -31.82
N ALA A 150 6.09 -13.76 -32.17
CA ALA A 150 7.11 -14.81 -32.11
C ALA A 150 8.32 -14.45 -32.98
N LEU A 151 8.09 -13.97 -34.21
CA LEU A 151 9.14 -13.52 -35.12
C LEU A 151 9.97 -12.38 -34.51
N SER A 152 9.32 -11.36 -33.95
CA SER A 152 9.99 -10.25 -33.28
C SER A 152 10.90 -10.72 -32.16
N MET A 153 10.39 -11.60 -31.28
CA MET A 153 11.16 -12.10 -30.14
C MET A 153 12.37 -12.93 -30.56
N LEU A 154 12.23 -13.74 -31.60
CA LEU A 154 13.32 -14.59 -32.11
C LEU A 154 14.51 -13.77 -32.63
N GLN A 155 14.29 -12.54 -33.14
CA GLN A 155 15.37 -11.64 -33.59
C GLN A 155 16.26 -11.18 -32.43
N ILE A 156 15.66 -10.96 -31.25
CA ILE A 156 16.32 -10.44 -30.05
C ILE A 156 16.49 -11.49 -28.94
N ARG A 157 16.40 -12.79 -29.31
CA ARG A 157 16.55 -13.93 -28.37
C ARG A 157 17.81 -13.91 -27.52
N HIS A 158 18.87 -13.25 -28.01
CA HIS A 158 20.16 -13.18 -27.35
C HIS A 158 20.21 -12.10 -26.25
N SER A 159 19.32 -11.10 -26.27
CA SER A 159 19.31 -9.98 -25.32
C SER A 159 18.13 -10.01 -24.35
N LEU A 160 17.00 -10.60 -24.75
CA LEU A 160 15.78 -10.64 -23.93
C LEU A 160 16.01 -11.33 -22.57
N SER A 161 15.61 -10.64 -21.52
CA SER A 161 15.62 -11.15 -20.14
C SER A 161 14.23 -11.46 -19.59
N ASP A 162 13.19 -10.88 -20.19
CA ASP A 162 11.82 -10.96 -19.76
C ASP A 162 10.90 -11.18 -20.97
N ILE A 163 10.06 -12.20 -20.92
CA ILE A 163 9.07 -12.51 -21.96
C ILE A 163 7.71 -12.73 -21.31
N THR A 164 6.67 -12.29 -22.01
CA THR A 164 5.28 -12.57 -21.69
C THR A 164 4.67 -13.42 -22.81
N ILE A 165 3.90 -14.44 -22.45
CA ILE A 165 3.25 -15.37 -23.39
C ILE A 165 1.74 -15.41 -23.09
N SER A 166 0.90 -15.45 -24.12
CA SER A 166 -0.53 -15.73 -23.96
C SER A 166 -0.78 -17.25 -24.08
N PRO A 167 -1.70 -17.84 -23.31
CA PRO A 167 -2.14 -19.23 -23.49
C PRO A 167 -2.63 -19.57 -24.90
N ALA A 168 -3.11 -18.59 -25.68
CA ALA A 168 -3.47 -18.77 -27.10
C ALA A 168 -2.30 -19.35 -27.95
N PHE A 169 -1.05 -19.24 -27.48
CA PHE A 169 0.11 -19.87 -28.13
C PHE A 169 0.04 -21.41 -28.14
N TYR A 170 -0.70 -22.02 -27.22
CA TYR A 170 -0.93 -23.48 -27.22
C TYR A 170 -1.99 -23.91 -28.23
N GLU A 171 -2.80 -22.98 -28.74
CA GLU A 171 -3.89 -23.26 -29.68
C GLU A 171 -3.43 -23.26 -31.15
N SER A 172 -2.21 -22.79 -31.44
CA SER A 172 -1.65 -22.70 -32.79
C SER A 172 -0.33 -23.46 -32.94
N LEU A 173 -0.08 -23.98 -34.15
CA LEU A 173 1.18 -24.66 -34.46
C LEU A 173 2.39 -23.72 -34.35
N GLU A 174 2.21 -22.47 -34.76
CA GLU A 174 3.22 -21.41 -34.72
C GLU A 174 3.58 -21.05 -33.27
N GLY A 175 2.58 -20.92 -32.40
CA GLY A 175 2.78 -20.67 -30.97
C GLY A 175 3.51 -21.83 -30.27
N LEU A 176 3.10 -23.08 -30.55
CA LEU A 176 3.79 -24.27 -30.03
C LEU A 176 5.25 -24.33 -30.49
N LYS A 177 5.51 -24.04 -31.78
CA LYS A 177 6.89 -23.91 -32.29
C LYS A 177 7.64 -22.85 -31.51
N PHE A 178 7.08 -21.66 -31.30
CA PHE A 178 7.75 -20.60 -30.53
C PHE A 178 8.10 -21.04 -29.10
N ILE A 179 7.18 -21.69 -28.40
CA ILE A 179 7.39 -22.23 -27.04
C ILE A 179 8.61 -23.16 -27.02
N THR A 180 8.74 -24.09 -27.97
CA THR A 180 9.92 -25.00 -28.04
C THR A 180 11.25 -24.28 -28.32
N HIS A 181 11.21 -23.06 -28.86
CA HIS A 181 12.40 -22.25 -29.13
C HIS A 181 12.85 -21.40 -27.92
N LEU A 182 12.06 -21.31 -26.85
CA LEU A 182 12.40 -20.52 -25.67
C LEU A 182 13.71 -20.96 -25.00
N LYS A 183 14.08 -22.24 -25.12
CA LYS A 183 15.38 -22.77 -24.69
C LYS A 183 16.59 -22.07 -25.32
N HIS A 184 16.41 -21.41 -26.47
CA HIS A 184 17.47 -20.67 -27.16
C HIS A 184 17.64 -19.23 -26.67
N PHE A 185 16.80 -18.76 -25.74
CA PHE A 185 16.89 -17.43 -25.17
C PHE A 185 17.89 -17.42 -24.01
N THR A 186 19.15 -17.08 -24.31
CA THR A 186 20.28 -17.33 -23.41
C THR A 186 20.27 -16.49 -22.14
N ASN A 187 19.62 -15.33 -22.18
CA ASN A 187 19.54 -14.34 -21.10
C ASN A 187 18.16 -14.29 -20.40
N LEU A 188 17.22 -15.15 -20.81
CA LEU A 188 15.87 -15.19 -20.25
C LEU A 188 15.91 -15.59 -18.77
N LYS A 189 15.42 -14.70 -17.91
CA LYS A 189 15.35 -14.89 -16.45
C LYS A 189 13.93 -14.78 -15.90
N SER A 190 13.04 -14.11 -16.61
CA SER A 190 11.65 -13.89 -16.20
C SER A 190 10.69 -14.32 -17.29
N LEU A 191 9.63 -15.02 -16.88
CA LEU A 191 8.56 -15.45 -17.77
C LEU A 191 7.20 -15.14 -17.15
N SER A 192 6.28 -14.60 -17.94
CA SER A 192 4.92 -14.26 -17.51
C SER A 192 3.89 -14.88 -18.46
N LEU A 193 2.79 -15.40 -17.90
CA LEU A 193 1.59 -15.77 -18.63
C LEU A 193 0.48 -14.76 -18.29
N ILE A 194 -0.22 -14.22 -19.30
CA ILE A 194 -1.19 -13.12 -19.12
C ILE A 194 -2.55 -13.64 -18.63
N GLU A 195 -2.94 -14.83 -19.08
CA GLU A 195 -4.25 -15.42 -18.82
C GLU A 195 -4.11 -16.74 -18.03
N PRO A 196 -5.20 -17.21 -17.41
CA PRO A 196 -5.23 -18.51 -16.77
C PRO A 196 -4.89 -19.65 -17.75
N THR A 197 -4.15 -20.64 -17.27
CA THR A 197 -3.83 -21.83 -18.07
C THR A 197 -3.63 -23.05 -17.18
N THR A 198 -3.47 -24.22 -17.78
CA THR A 198 -3.32 -25.47 -17.02
C THR A 198 -1.91 -25.61 -16.44
N PRO A 199 -1.75 -26.30 -15.29
CA PRO A 199 -0.43 -26.66 -14.76
C PRO A 199 0.47 -27.41 -15.76
N GLY A 200 -0.13 -28.20 -16.67
CA GLY A 200 0.60 -28.92 -17.72
C GLY A 200 1.30 -27.99 -18.70
N HIS A 201 0.58 -26.98 -19.22
CA HIS A 201 1.16 -25.97 -20.11
C HIS A 201 2.31 -25.22 -19.42
N ILE A 202 2.12 -24.83 -18.17
CA ILE A 202 3.17 -24.18 -17.37
C ILE A 202 4.41 -25.07 -17.25
N ASP A 203 4.21 -26.37 -17.02
CA ASP A 203 5.29 -27.33 -16.87
C ASP A 203 6.11 -27.52 -18.14
N ASP A 204 5.43 -27.63 -19.29
CA ASP A 204 6.08 -27.71 -20.61
C ASP A 204 6.95 -26.48 -20.86
N LEU A 205 6.43 -25.30 -20.51
CA LEU A 205 7.09 -24.01 -20.70
C LEU A 205 8.39 -23.89 -19.89
N ILE A 206 8.35 -24.28 -18.62
CA ILE A 206 9.50 -24.15 -17.70
C ILE A 206 10.45 -25.34 -17.77
N GLN A 207 10.04 -26.47 -18.36
CA GLN A 207 10.88 -27.66 -18.50
C GLN A 207 12.12 -27.39 -19.36
N ASP A 208 11.94 -26.66 -20.46
CA ASP A 208 12.98 -26.39 -21.43
C ASP A 208 13.82 -25.13 -21.11
N CYS A 209 13.37 -24.34 -20.13
CA CYS A 209 13.96 -23.05 -19.78
C CYS A 209 14.55 -23.02 -18.36
N GLN A 210 15.61 -23.81 -18.13
CA GLN A 210 16.20 -24.02 -16.79
C GLN A 210 16.79 -22.76 -16.11
N LYS A 211 17.01 -21.66 -16.86
CA LYS A 211 17.59 -20.42 -16.33
C LYS A 211 16.56 -19.44 -15.76
N ILE A 212 15.27 -19.74 -15.89
CA ILE A 212 14.20 -18.87 -15.37
C ILE A 212 14.27 -18.83 -13.85
N GLN A 213 14.34 -17.62 -13.32
CA GLN A 213 14.36 -17.34 -11.88
C GLN A 213 13.05 -16.70 -11.41
N LYS A 214 12.32 -16.04 -12.31
CA LYS A 214 11.06 -15.35 -12.01
C LYS A 214 9.93 -15.89 -12.90
N LEU A 215 8.83 -16.28 -12.28
CA LEU A 215 7.65 -16.79 -12.96
C LEU A 215 6.40 -16.04 -12.49
N ARG A 216 5.58 -15.58 -13.44
CA ARG A 216 4.23 -15.06 -13.19
C ARG A 216 3.21 -15.89 -13.97
N ILE A 217 2.25 -16.46 -13.28
CA ILE A 217 1.28 -17.41 -13.86
C ILE A 217 -0.11 -17.24 -13.23
N SER A 218 -1.12 -17.75 -13.89
CA SER A 218 -2.49 -17.87 -13.38
C SER A 218 -3.00 -19.28 -13.68
N ILE A 219 -3.60 -19.93 -12.69
CA ILE A 219 -4.22 -21.26 -12.78
C ILE A 219 -5.64 -21.23 -12.21
N ILE A 220 -6.32 -20.08 -12.30
CA ILE A 220 -7.75 -19.98 -11.99
C ILE A 220 -8.50 -20.83 -13.01
N ASP A 221 -9.49 -21.61 -12.57
CA ASP A 221 -10.38 -22.35 -13.49
C ASP A 221 -11.00 -21.33 -14.46
N ALA A 222 -10.54 -21.36 -15.71
CA ALA A 222 -11.19 -20.64 -16.79
C ALA A 222 -12.57 -21.26 -16.96
N ASP A 223 -13.60 -20.44 -17.07
CA ASP A 223 -15.02 -20.81 -17.13
C ASP A 223 -15.29 -22.18 -17.79
N ASN A 224 -16.33 -22.88 -17.28
CA ASN A 224 -16.84 -24.21 -17.67
C ASN A 224 -16.96 -24.53 -19.17
N ASP A 225 -16.69 -23.57 -20.07
CA ASP A 225 -16.66 -23.74 -21.52
C ASP A 225 -15.27 -24.13 -22.06
N SER A 226 -14.21 -24.08 -21.25
CA SER A 226 -12.94 -24.72 -21.62
C SER A 226 -13.08 -26.22 -21.43
N TYR A 227 -13.01 -26.97 -22.54
CA TYR A 227 -13.08 -28.43 -22.63
C TYR A 227 -12.63 -29.12 -21.35
N GLU A 228 -13.42 -30.08 -20.86
CA GLU A 228 -13.06 -31.02 -19.80
C GLU A 228 -11.63 -31.55 -19.99
N VAL A 229 -10.64 -30.78 -19.53
CA VAL A 229 -9.33 -31.28 -19.24
C VAL A 229 -9.37 -31.47 -17.74
N ASP A 230 -10.04 -32.57 -17.40
CA ASP A 230 -9.85 -33.38 -16.21
C ASP A 230 -8.38 -33.83 -16.14
N ALA A 231 -7.44 -32.89 -16.27
CA ALA A 231 -6.02 -33.04 -16.03
C ALA A 231 -5.89 -33.09 -14.51
N LYS A 232 -6.32 -34.23 -13.96
CA LYS A 232 -5.72 -34.84 -12.79
C LYS A 232 -4.25 -34.46 -12.81
N TYR A 233 -3.85 -33.77 -11.75
CA TYR A 233 -2.49 -33.49 -11.36
C TYR A 233 -1.58 -34.68 -11.71
N SER A 234 -1.04 -34.67 -12.93
CA SER A 234 -0.35 -35.80 -13.55
C SER A 234 1.02 -35.94 -12.90
N MET A 235 1.55 -37.15 -12.73
CA MET A 235 2.83 -37.39 -12.05
C MET A 235 4.03 -36.59 -12.60
N ASN A 236 3.96 -36.05 -13.83
CA ASN A 236 4.98 -35.13 -14.38
C ASN A 236 4.99 -33.75 -13.69
N SER A 237 3.92 -33.39 -12.96
CA SER A 237 3.83 -32.18 -12.14
C SER A 237 4.77 -32.22 -10.93
N GLN A 238 5.33 -33.38 -10.57
CA GLN A 238 6.12 -33.56 -9.35
C GLN A 238 7.59 -33.15 -9.46
N LYS A 239 8.09 -32.81 -10.67
CA LYS A 239 9.50 -32.40 -10.81
C LYS A 239 9.71 -31.01 -10.24
N MET A 240 10.39 -30.93 -9.10
CA MET A 240 10.74 -29.67 -8.42
C MET A 240 11.49 -28.70 -9.34
N ARG A 241 11.24 -27.41 -9.16
CA ARG A 241 11.89 -26.31 -9.91
C ARG A 241 12.69 -25.41 -8.96
N PRO A 242 13.86 -25.87 -8.46
CA PRO A 242 14.63 -25.15 -7.43
C PRO A 242 15.26 -23.84 -7.93
N TYR A 243 15.36 -23.66 -9.25
CA TYR A 243 15.94 -22.47 -9.88
C TYR A 243 14.98 -21.28 -9.91
N ILE A 244 13.67 -21.53 -9.82
CA ILE A 244 12.66 -20.47 -9.70
C ILE A 244 12.73 -19.94 -8.27
N LYS A 245 13.06 -18.66 -8.15
CA LYS A 245 13.25 -17.94 -6.88
C LYS A 245 12.11 -16.99 -6.57
N ILE A 246 11.44 -16.46 -7.61
CA ILE A 246 10.36 -15.50 -7.46
C ILE A 246 9.14 -16.06 -8.19
N LEU A 247 8.06 -16.32 -7.44
CA LEU A 247 6.79 -16.77 -8.00
C LEU A 247 5.70 -15.73 -7.71
N SER A 248 4.92 -15.39 -8.74
CA SER A 248 3.64 -14.70 -8.62
C SER A 248 2.58 -15.58 -9.26
N ILE A 249 1.57 -16.00 -8.51
CA ILE A 249 0.57 -16.94 -9.01
C ILE A 249 -0.84 -16.54 -8.58
N ASP A 250 -1.77 -16.58 -9.53
CA ASP A 250 -3.20 -16.43 -9.28
C ASP A 250 -3.85 -17.83 -9.30
N ILE A 251 -4.63 -18.19 -8.27
CA ILE A 251 -5.18 -19.55 -8.11
C ILE A 251 -6.65 -19.54 -7.68
N SER A 252 -7.37 -20.59 -8.07
CA SER A 252 -8.56 -21.04 -7.35
C SER A 252 -8.15 -21.63 -5.98
N PHE A 253 -9.00 -21.48 -4.96
CA PHE A 253 -8.71 -22.07 -3.64
C PHE A 253 -9.11 -23.54 -3.58
N ASP A 254 -8.32 -24.41 -4.22
CA ASP A 254 -8.58 -25.84 -4.33
C ASP A 254 -7.34 -26.71 -3.98
N VAL A 255 -7.57 -28.02 -3.84
CA VAL A 255 -6.54 -28.99 -3.43
C VAL A 255 -5.42 -29.10 -4.46
N ASN A 256 -5.74 -29.04 -5.75
CA ASN A 256 -4.78 -29.22 -6.83
C ASN A 256 -3.85 -28.01 -6.93
N SER A 257 -4.41 -26.80 -6.90
CA SER A 257 -3.65 -25.55 -6.94
C SER A 257 -2.68 -25.41 -5.76
N LEU A 258 -3.12 -25.72 -4.54
CA LEU A 258 -2.26 -25.64 -3.36
C LEU A 258 -1.12 -26.67 -3.39
N ASN A 259 -1.41 -27.92 -3.80
CA ASN A 259 -0.38 -28.94 -3.93
C ASN A 259 0.60 -28.60 -5.06
N TYR A 260 0.13 -28.05 -6.18
CA TYR A 260 0.98 -27.56 -7.27
C TYR A 260 2.06 -26.63 -6.77
N ILE A 261 1.67 -25.60 -6.02
CA ILE A 261 2.62 -24.61 -5.52
C ILE A 261 3.63 -25.27 -4.57
N MET A 262 3.13 -26.03 -3.60
CA MET A 262 3.96 -26.60 -2.53
C MET A 262 4.97 -27.64 -3.04
N ASP A 263 4.55 -28.51 -3.95
CA ASP A 263 5.40 -29.60 -4.43
C ASP A 263 6.38 -29.11 -5.50
N LYS A 264 5.96 -28.18 -6.37
CA LYS A 264 6.77 -27.71 -7.49
C LYS A 264 7.84 -26.69 -7.08
N PHE A 265 7.48 -25.74 -6.22
CA PHE A 265 8.30 -24.55 -5.94
C PHE A 265 8.87 -24.57 -4.52
N THR A 266 9.78 -25.49 -4.21
CA THR A 266 10.26 -25.71 -2.84
C THR A 266 11.36 -24.75 -2.36
N SER A 267 11.96 -23.94 -3.25
CA SER A 267 13.17 -23.14 -2.97
C SER A 267 13.02 -21.65 -3.33
N LEU A 268 11.85 -21.07 -3.03
CA LEU A 268 11.52 -19.67 -3.32
C LEU A 268 12.17 -18.69 -2.34
N ASP A 269 12.63 -17.57 -2.88
CA ASP A 269 13.04 -16.38 -2.12
C ASP A 269 11.85 -15.42 -1.92
N SER A 270 10.94 -15.37 -2.90
CA SER A 270 9.74 -14.52 -2.88
C SER A 270 8.53 -15.23 -3.47
N LEU A 271 7.39 -15.16 -2.76
CA LEU A 271 6.11 -15.74 -3.18
C LEU A 271 4.98 -14.69 -3.13
N THR A 272 4.28 -14.50 -4.25
CA THR A 272 3.02 -13.74 -4.30
C THR A 272 1.91 -14.67 -4.75
N VAL A 273 0.83 -14.79 -3.98
CA VAL A 273 -0.33 -15.61 -4.33
C VAL A 273 -1.60 -14.78 -4.21
N ASN A 274 -2.41 -14.73 -5.27
CA ASN A 274 -3.78 -14.24 -5.18
C ASN A 274 -4.73 -15.43 -5.27
N ILE A 275 -5.57 -15.58 -4.25
CA ILE A 275 -6.48 -16.71 -4.07
C ILE A 275 -7.90 -16.21 -4.27
N TYR A 276 -8.57 -16.79 -5.25
CA TYR A 276 -9.96 -16.54 -5.57
C TYR A 276 -10.80 -17.71 -5.06
N HIS A 277 -11.81 -17.39 -4.26
CA HIS A 277 -12.77 -18.38 -3.77
C HIS A 277 -13.95 -18.40 -4.73
N ASP A 278 -14.33 -19.59 -5.18
CA ASP A 278 -15.58 -19.76 -5.91
C ASP A 278 -16.76 -19.28 -5.05
N SER A 279 -17.75 -18.67 -5.69
CA SER A 279 -18.94 -18.13 -5.04
C SER A 279 -19.62 -19.16 -4.13
N ASP A 280 -19.60 -20.45 -4.47
CA ASP A 280 -20.47 -21.44 -3.83
C ASP A 280 -19.77 -22.49 -2.97
N ALA A 281 -18.44 -22.59 -3.01
CA ALA A 281 -17.70 -23.63 -2.29
C ALA A 281 -16.86 -23.08 -1.13
N GLN A 282 -17.21 -23.46 0.11
CA GLN A 282 -16.26 -23.35 1.23
C GLN A 282 -15.20 -24.42 1.07
N PHE A 283 -13.94 -24.00 0.88
CA PHE A 283 -12.81 -24.91 0.93
C PHE A 283 -12.66 -25.47 2.35
N SER A 284 -12.97 -26.76 2.55
CA SER A 284 -13.09 -27.37 3.89
C SER A 284 -11.83 -28.09 4.38
N ASP A 285 -10.77 -28.19 3.57
CA ASP A 285 -9.54 -28.90 3.96
C ASP A 285 -8.60 -28.02 4.82
N THR A 286 -8.93 -27.97 6.11
CA THR A 286 -8.12 -27.26 7.11
C THR A 286 -6.72 -27.84 7.28
N ALA A 287 -6.51 -29.14 7.01
CA ALA A 287 -5.20 -29.76 7.14
C ALA A 287 -4.27 -29.32 6.01
N LEU A 288 -4.78 -29.31 4.77
CA LEU A 288 -4.05 -28.80 3.61
C LEU A 288 -3.76 -27.30 3.75
N THR A 289 -4.72 -26.52 4.23
CA THR A 289 -4.54 -25.08 4.49
C THR A 289 -3.39 -24.83 5.47
N LYS A 290 -3.31 -25.61 6.55
CA LYS A 290 -2.18 -25.54 7.51
C LYS A 290 -0.85 -25.97 6.88
N LYS A 291 -0.86 -27.02 6.05
CA LYS A 291 0.34 -27.46 5.31
C LYS A 291 0.85 -26.34 4.40
N PHE A 292 -0.06 -25.68 3.67
CA PHE A 292 0.24 -24.54 2.82
C PHE A 292 0.81 -23.35 3.60
N LEU A 293 0.19 -22.97 4.71
CA LEU A 293 0.72 -21.89 5.56
C LEU A 293 2.11 -22.21 6.12
N ASN A 294 2.36 -23.46 6.55
CA ASN A 294 3.70 -23.87 6.98
C ASN A 294 4.74 -23.83 5.85
N TYR A 295 4.32 -24.05 4.61
CA TYR A 295 5.16 -23.84 3.43
C TYR A 295 5.43 -22.35 3.20
N VAL A 296 4.39 -21.51 3.19
CA VAL A 296 4.50 -20.05 2.98
C VAL A 296 5.40 -19.40 4.04
N LEU A 297 5.27 -19.78 5.30
CA LEU A 297 6.04 -19.23 6.41
C LEU A 297 7.54 -19.54 6.35
N LYS A 298 7.96 -20.51 5.51
CA LYS A 298 9.38 -20.79 5.24
C LYS A 298 9.96 -19.91 4.14
N VAL A 299 9.12 -19.24 3.34
CA VAL A 299 9.56 -18.33 2.27
C VAL A 299 10.02 -17.01 2.90
N PRO A 300 11.23 -16.49 2.56
CA PRO A 300 11.77 -15.28 3.16
C PRO A 300 10.88 -14.03 3.02
N SER A 301 10.28 -13.87 1.84
CA SER A 301 9.35 -12.78 1.53
C SER A 301 8.08 -13.35 0.90
N PHE A 302 6.92 -13.02 1.45
CA PHE A 302 5.65 -13.46 0.85
C PHE A 302 4.55 -12.40 0.93
N THR A 303 3.61 -12.49 -0.01
CA THR A 303 2.33 -11.76 0.00
C THR A 303 1.23 -12.70 -0.50
N ILE A 304 0.29 -13.06 0.36
CA ILE A 304 -0.85 -13.92 0.03
C ILE A 304 -2.11 -13.08 0.19
N ARG A 305 -2.88 -12.94 -0.86
CA ARG A 305 -4.18 -12.27 -0.86
C ARG A 305 -5.28 -13.31 -1.03
N SER A 306 -6.23 -13.34 -0.12
CA SER A 306 -7.40 -14.23 -0.14
C SER A 306 -8.65 -13.38 -0.23
N ILE A 307 -9.43 -13.54 -1.31
CA ILE A 307 -10.64 -12.78 -1.55
C ILE A 307 -11.83 -13.69 -1.34
N GLY A 308 -12.69 -13.41 -0.35
CA GLY A 308 -13.93 -14.15 -0.15
C GLY A 308 -14.03 -14.89 1.18
N SER A 309 -12.91 -15.19 1.84
CA SER A 309 -12.89 -15.99 3.08
C SER A 309 -11.77 -15.59 4.05
N LEU A 310 -12.02 -15.85 5.34
CA LEU A 310 -11.07 -15.71 6.45
C LEU A 310 -10.34 -17.03 6.79
N ASP A 311 -10.54 -18.11 6.04
CA ASP A 311 -10.01 -19.45 6.39
C ASP A 311 -8.48 -19.48 6.54
N LEU A 312 -7.77 -18.73 5.71
CA LEU A 312 -6.31 -18.59 5.84
C LEU A 312 -5.92 -17.88 7.14
N PHE A 313 -6.67 -16.86 7.55
CA PHE A 313 -6.43 -16.18 8.82
C PHE A 313 -6.69 -17.12 10.00
N TYR A 314 -7.83 -17.82 10.00
CA TYR A 314 -8.17 -18.77 11.06
C TYR A 314 -7.20 -19.95 11.13
N SER A 315 -6.70 -20.41 9.99
CA SER A 315 -5.67 -21.44 9.94
C SER A 315 -4.33 -20.92 10.47
N LEU A 316 -3.97 -19.66 10.17
CA LEU A 316 -2.74 -19.03 10.66
C LEU A 316 -2.72 -18.93 12.19
N ILE A 317 -3.82 -18.47 12.81
CA ILE A 317 -3.91 -18.36 14.28
C ILE A 317 -3.93 -19.73 15.00
N SER A 318 -4.12 -20.83 14.26
CA SER A 318 -4.01 -22.18 14.80
C SER A 318 -2.57 -22.69 14.86
N LEU A 319 -1.63 -22.00 14.20
CA LEU A 319 -0.21 -22.32 14.22
C LEU A 319 0.50 -21.58 15.37
N PRO A 320 1.64 -22.08 15.88
CA PRO A 320 2.36 -21.47 17.00
C PRO A 320 3.18 -20.23 16.57
N PHE A 321 2.51 -19.25 15.95
CA PHE A 321 3.12 -18.01 15.48
C PHE A 321 2.47 -16.78 16.10
N SER A 322 3.25 -15.70 16.24
CA SER A 322 2.75 -14.40 16.66
C SER A 322 2.56 -13.48 15.45
N ILE A 323 1.41 -12.81 15.40
CA ILE A 323 1.09 -11.79 14.41
C ILE A 323 1.69 -10.47 14.88
N ALA A 324 2.63 -9.93 14.11
CA ALA A 324 3.33 -8.70 14.48
C ALA A 324 2.40 -7.49 14.38
N HIS A 325 1.57 -7.45 13.34
CA HIS A 325 0.62 -6.38 13.07
C HIS A 325 -0.64 -6.97 12.44
N LEU A 326 -1.81 -6.63 12.97
CA LEU A 326 -3.11 -6.88 12.36
C LEU A 326 -3.78 -5.55 12.06
N ASP A 327 -4.16 -5.33 10.81
CA ASP A 327 -4.93 -4.17 10.37
C ASP A 327 -6.34 -4.65 9.99
N ILE A 328 -7.38 -4.11 10.62
CA ILE A 328 -8.78 -4.37 10.28
C ILE A 328 -9.37 -3.08 9.74
N ILE A 329 -9.85 -3.12 8.50
CA ILE A 329 -10.40 -1.97 7.79
C ILE A 329 -11.84 -2.29 7.42
N CYS A 330 -12.78 -1.59 8.04
CA CYS A 330 -14.18 -1.58 7.68
C CYS A 330 -14.45 -0.29 6.89
N LYS A 331 -14.77 -0.43 5.60
CA LYS A 331 -15.15 0.69 4.74
C LYS A 331 -16.37 0.31 3.91
N ASP A 332 -17.40 1.15 3.92
CA ASP A 332 -18.50 1.04 2.97
C ASP A 332 -18.02 1.46 1.57
N ASP A 333 -17.69 0.49 0.73
CA ASP A 333 -17.20 0.70 -0.64
C ASP A 333 -18.03 -0.13 -1.62
N SER A 334 -19.07 0.48 -2.16
CA SER A 334 -20.04 -0.14 -3.07
C SER A 334 -19.43 -0.78 -4.34
N SER A 335 -18.16 -0.52 -4.66
CA SER A 335 -17.47 -1.05 -5.85
C SER A 335 -16.80 -2.43 -5.73
N LYS A 336 -16.67 -3.00 -4.52
CA LYS A 336 -15.91 -4.27 -4.27
C LYS A 336 -16.76 -5.54 -4.02
N PRO A 337 -16.22 -6.77 -3.94
CA PRO A 337 -17.02 -7.93 -3.53
C PRO A 337 -17.53 -7.81 -2.07
N SER A 338 -18.73 -8.30 -1.76
CA SER A 338 -19.38 -8.19 -0.42
C SER A 338 -18.63 -8.92 0.71
N ARG A 339 -17.74 -9.85 0.35
CA ARG A 339 -17.04 -10.76 1.27
C ARG A 339 -15.74 -10.15 1.81
N PRO A 340 -15.23 -10.61 2.97
CA PRO A 340 -13.97 -10.13 3.50
C PRO A 340 -12.78 -10.52 2.61
N CYS A 341 -11.76 -9.67 2.61
CA CYS A 341 -10.46 -9.95 2.00
C CYS A 341 -9.37 -10.00 3.07
N VAL A 342 -8.47 -10.97 2.97
CA VAL A 342 -7.32 -11.14 3.87
C VAL A 342 -6.02 -11.07 3.09
N ASP A 343 -5.17 -10.12 3.43
CA ASP A 343 -3.79 -10.05 2.95
C ASP A 343 -2.83 -10.49 4.06
N LEU A 344 -2.05 -11.54 3.82
CA LEU A 344 -0.94 -11.98 4.66
C LEU A 344 0.37 -11.57 4.02
N LYS A 345 1.24 -10.87 4.75
CA LYS A 345 2.52 -10.39 4.23
C LYS A 345 3.66 -10.62 5.20
N SER A 346 4.82 -10.94 4.66
CA SER A 346 6.08 -10.96 5.38
C SER A 346 7.19 -10.38 4.52
N VAL A 347 7.93 -9.40 5.05
CA VAL A 347 9.12 -8.80 4.42
C VAL A 347 10.41 -9.27 5.11
N LYS A 348 10.28 -9.89 6.29
CA LYS A 348 11.38 -10.46 7.07
C LYS A 348 10.88 -11.73 7.74
N LEU A 349 11.71 -12.77 7.73
CA LEU A 349 11.42 -14.05 8.34
C LEU A 349 10.83 -13.87 9.76
N ASN A 350 9.76 -14.62 10.06
CA ASN A 350 9.05 -14.63 11.34
C ASN A 350 8.33 -13.32 11.74
N ARG A 351 8.04 -12.41 10.80
CA ARG A 351 7.16 -11.24 11.05
C ARG A 351 6.02 -11.20 10.06
N VAL A 352 4.88 -11.73 10.49
CA VAL A 352 3.64 -11.73 9.70
C VAL A 352 2.84 -10.47 9.99
N TYR A 353 2.47 -9.79 8.92
CA TYR A 353 1.55 -8.66 8.85
C TYR A 353 0.26 -9.18 8.23
N VAL A 354 -0.86 -8.88 8.85
CA VAL A 354 -2.18 -9.30 8.38
C VAL A 354 -3.03 -8.06 8.15
N VAL A 355 -3.70 -7.97 7.01
CA VAL A 355 -4.72 -6.96 6.75
C VAL A 355 -6.02 -7.67 6.44
N ILE A 356 -7.09 -7.33 7.16
CA ILE A 356 -8.44 -7.82 6.92
C ILE A 356 -9.29 -6.63 6.48
N GLN A 357 -9.92 -6.74 5.33
CA GLN A 357 -10.79 -5.71 4.77
C GLN A 357 -12.21 -6.23 4.71
N TYR A 358 -13.13 -5.50 5.35
CA TYR A 358 -14.56 -5.73 5.27
C TYR A 358 -15.20 -4.64 4.42
N LYS A 359 -15.98 -5.05 3.40
CA LYS A 359 -16.75 -4.13 2.55
C LYS A 359 -18.09 -3.74 3.18
N GLN A 360 -18.78 -4.69 3.82
CA GLN A 360 -20.08 -4.46 4.46
C GLN A 360 -19.92 -4.42 5.98
N MET A 361 -20.96 -3.95 6.66
CA MET A 361 -21.03 -3.93 8.13
C MET A 361 -20.82 -5.34 8.68
N ILE A 362 -19.63 -5.58 9.26
CA ILE A 362 -19.42 -6.75 10.11
C ILE A 362 -20.18 -6.52 11.42
N LYS A 363 -20.91 -7.53 11.87
CA LYS A 363 -21.58 -7.49 13.17
C LYS A 363 -20.55 -7.44 14.29
N ARG A 364 -20.82 -6.70 15.37
CA ARG A 364 -19.92 -6.66 16.53
C ARG A 364 -19.67 -8.07 17.07
N SER A 365 -20.69 -8.92 17.12
CA SER A 365 -20.56 -10.33 17.52
C SER A 365 -19.55 -11.13 16.68
N GLU A 366 -19.48 -10.94 15.36
CA GLU A 366 -18.50 -11.58 14.49
C GLU A 366 -17.08 -11.07 14.76
N LEU A 367 -16.94 -9.77 14.98
CA LEU A 367 -15.66 -9.16 15.33
C LEU A 367 -15.17 -9.61 16.72
N ALA A 368 -16.07 -9.71 17.69
CA ALA A 368 -15.79 -10.22 19.02
C ALA A 368 -15.31 -11.68 18.97
N ASP A 369 -15.95 -12.53 18.16
CA ASP A 369 -15.50 -13.92 17.94
C ASP A 369 -14.10 -13.97 17.30
N LEU A 370 -13.82 -13.09 16.32
CA LEU A 370 -12.50 -12.96 15.73
C LEU A 370 -11.45 -12.63 16.79
N PHE A 371 -11.69 -11.64 17.66
CA PHE A 371 -10.75 -11.27 18.72
C PHE A 371 -10.64 -12.36 19.79
N LYS A 372 -11.72 -13.03 20.15
CA LYS A 372 -11.70 -14.16 21.08
C LYS A 372 -10.78 -15.28 20.59
N LYS A 373 -10.79 -15.56 19.28
CA LYS A 373 -9.94 -16.58 18.65
C LYS A 373 -8.49 -16.12 18.47
N SER A 374 -8.26 -14.85 18.13
CA SER A 374 -6.95 -14.35 17.65
C SER A 374 -6.19 -13.43 18.62
N GLY A 375 -6.86 -12.83 19.60
CA GLY A 375 -6.35 -11.75 20.45
C GLY A 375 -5.07 -12.07 21.22
N LYS A 376 -4.85 -13.35 21.56
CA LYS A 376 -3.65 -13.83 22.24
C LYS A 376 -2.40 -13.93 21.35
N TYR A 377 -2.55 -13.77 20.03
CA TYR A 377 -1.44 -13.86 19.07
C TYR A 377 -1.03 -12.51 18.47
N ILE A 378 -1.78 -11.44 18.74
CA ILE A 378 -1.62 -10.14 18.07
C ILE A 378 -0.78 -9.20 18.93
N TYR A 379 0.32 -8.70 18.37
CA TYR A 379 1.21 -7.76 19.05
C TYR A 379 0.82 -6.29 18.87
N LYS A 380 0.41 -5.89 17.65
CA LYS A 380 -0.17 -4.57 17.36
C LYS A 380 -1.43 -4.71 16.53
N LEU A 381 -2.40 -3.83 16.79
CA LEU A 381 -3.69 -3.79 16.10
C LEU A 381 -3.93 -2.37 15.58
N TYR A 382 -4.32 -2.27 14.32
CA TYR A 382 -4.88 -1.07 13.72
C TYR A 382 -6.32 -1.37 13.30
N PHE A 383 -7.27 -0.78 13.99
CA PHE A 383 -8.67 -0.91 13.66
C PHE A 383 -9.18 0.41 13.08
N SER A 384 -9.85 0.35 11.94
CA SER A 384 -10.42 1.52 11.27
C SER A 384 -11.84 1.25 10.81
N ALA A 385 -12.79 1.99 11.36
CA ALA A 385 -14.17 2.08 10.89
C ALA A 385 -14.45 3.53 10.47
N TYR A 386 -14.79 3.75 9.21
CA TYR A 386 -15.08 5.08 8.64
C TYR A 386 -16.51 5.09 8.07
N ASP A 387 -17.19 6.25 8.18
CA ASP A 387 -18.48 6.53 7.51
C ASP A 387 -19.64 5.62 7.91
N TYR A 388 -19.87 5.42 9.21
CA TYR A 388 -21.00 4.63 9.69
C TYR A 388 -22.02 5.45 10.48
N SER A 389 -23.30 5.20 10.18
CA SER A 389 -24.45 5.81 10.83
C SER A 389 -24.49 5.48 12.32
N ASN A 390 -24.84 6.47 13.14
CA ASN A 390 -25.11 6.32 14.58
C ASN A 390 -26.29 5.36 14.81
N ASP A 391 -26.04 4.06 14.79
CA ASP A 391 -26.91 3.10 15.45
C ASP A 391 -26.50 3.05 16.91
N ASP A 392 -27.44 3.36 17.80
CA ASP A 392 -27.24 3.33 19.25
C ASP A 392 -27.44 1.91 19.84
N SER A 393 -27.61 0.90 18.98
CA SER A 393 -27.73 -0.50 19.39
C SER A 393 -26.46 -1.04 20.07
N GLU A 394 -26.61 -2.05 20.93
CA GLU A 394 -25.47 -2.73 21.57
C GLU A 394 -24.54 -3.46 20.57
N GLU A 395 -25.04 -3.76 19.37
CA GLU A 395 -24.29 -4.30 18.23
C GLU A 395 -23.54 -3.22 17.44
N SER A 396 -23.66 -1.95 17.86
CA SER A 396 -22.87 -0.86 17.30
C SER A 396 -21.38 -1.16 17.41
N LEU A 397 -20.67 -0.94 16.31
CA LEU A 397 -19.23 -1.02 16.29
C LEU A 397 -18.60 -0.03 17.27
N ASP A 398 -19.28 1.05 17.66
CA ASP A 398 -18.73 2.02 18.62
C ASP A 398 -18.29 1.39 19.97
N TYR A 399 -18.80 0.19 20.31
CA TYR A 399 -18.42 -0.55 21.50
C TYR A 399 -17.33 -1.63 21.29
N PHE A 400 -16.76 -1.79 20.08
CA PHE A 400 -15.79 -2.86 19.77
C PHE A 400 -14.50 -2.79 20.63
N ILE A 401 -14.16 -1.60 21.15
CA ILE A 401 -12.95 -1.42 21.97
C ILE A 401 -13.01 -2.33 23.20
N GLN A 402 -14.22 -2.56 23.76
CA GLN A 402 -14.42 -3.50 24.85
C GLN A 402 -13.98 -4.92 24.49
N ASP A 403 -14.33 -5.40 23.29
CA ASP A 403 -13.98 -6.74 22.84
C ASP A 403 -12.46 -6.86 22.61
N ILE A 404 -11.83 -5.81 22.04
CA ILE A 404 -10.37 -5.75 21.88
C ILE A 404 -9.67 -5.79 23.23
N VAL A 405 -10.08 -4.97 24.18
CA VAL A 405 -9.47 -4.91 25.52
C VAL A 405 -9.65 -6.23 26.23
N THR A 406 -10.82 -6.85 26.10
CA THR A 406 -11.15 -8.14 26.73
C THR A 406 -10.30 -9.28 26.20
N TYR A 407 -10.21 -9.44 24.89
CA TYR A 407 -9.57 -10.61 24.28
C TYR A 407 -8.11 -10.39 23.84
N GLY A 408 -7.69 -9.13 23.67
CA GLY A 408 -6.35 -8.72 23.22
C GLY A 408 -5.28 -8.77 24.30
N GLN A 409 -5.13 -9.89 25.01
CA GLN A 409 -4.22 -10.01 26.17
C GLN A 409 -2.72 -10.04 25.81
N ALA A 410 -2.37 -10.17 24.52
CA ALA A 410 -0.99 -10.05 24.03
C ALA A 410 -0.68 -8.68 23.41
N LEU A 411 -1.69 -7.82 23.27
CA LEU A 411 -1.61 -6.58 22.50
C LEU A 411 -0.76 -5.53 23.22
N LYS A 412 0.29 -5.02 22.58
CA LYS A 412 1.09 -3.91 23.14
C LYS A 412 0.65 -2.54 22.66
N HIS A 413 0.23 -2.46 21.40
CA HIS A 413 -0.13 -1.21 20.75
C HIS A 413 -1.48 -1.32 20.05
N LEU A 414 -2.38 -0.40 20.39
CA LEU A 414 -3.72 -0.31 19.83
C LEU A 414 -3.89 1.00 19.08
N HIS A 415 -4.20 0.93 17.79
CA HIS A 415 -4.57 2.07 16.98
C HIS A 415 -6.04 1.93 16.58
N VAL A 416 -6.82 2.98 16.81
CA VAL A 416 -8.26 3.00 16.62
C VAL A 416 -8.60 4.23 15.80
N ALA A 417 -9.35 4.04 14.71
CA ALA A 417 -10.03 5.11 14.00
C ALA A 417 -11.54 4.83 14.01
N THR A 418 -12.31 5.73 14.62
CA THR A 418 -13.77 5.63 14.77
C THR A 418 -14.39 7.04 14.72
N PRO A 419 -15.58 7.26 14.11
CA PRO A 419 -16.22 8.57 14.14
C PRO A 419 -16.45 9.07 15.57
N VAL A 420 -17.03 8.23 16.45
CA VAL A 420 -17.31 8.57 17.85
C VAL A 420 -16.58 7.59 18.75
N LEU A 421 -15.82 8.09 19.73
CA LEU A 421 -15.32 7.28 20.83
C LEU A 421 -16.38 7.21 21.93
N ARG A 422 -17.18 6.15 21.94
CA ARG A 422 -18.25 5.97 22.93
C ARG A 422 -17.74 5.45 24.28
N LYS A 423 -18.52 5.76 25.31
CA LYS A 423 -18.32 5.20 26.64
C LYS A 423 -18.65 3.71 26.59
N PRO A 424 -17.76 2.81 27.04
CA PRO A 424 -18.05 1.39 26.99
C PRO A 424 -19.25 0.97 27.87
N ILE A 425 -19.99 -0.05 27.44
CA ILE A 425 -21.10 -0.63 28.21
C ILE A 425 -20.50 -1.40 29.39
N THR A 426 -20.46 -0.75 30.54
CA THR A 426 -19.96 -1.37 31.77
C THR A 426 -21.06 -2.25 32.34
N ILE A 427 -20.93 -3.57 32.17
CA ILE A 427 -21.80 -4.53 32.87
C ILE A 427 -21.26 -4.65 34.29
N GLU A 428 -22.08 -4.25 35.27
CA GLU A 428 -21.78 -4.39 36.69
C GLU A 428 -21.33 -5.83 36.99
N ASN A 429 -20.11 -5.99 37.52
CA ASN A 429 -19.42 -7.26 37.90
C ASN A 429 -18.34 -7.83 36.96
N GLN A 430 -17.97 -7.22 35.83
CA GLN A 430 -16.82 -7.66 35.01
C GLN A 430 -15.93 -6.51 34.54
N ILE A 431 -15.18 -5.88 35.44
CA ILE A 431 -14.10 -4.95 35.03
C ILE A 431 -12.92 -5.78 34.52
N ILE A 432 -12.83 -5.96 33.21
CA ILE A 432 -11.72 -6.66 32.56
C ILE A 432 -10.60 -5.65 32.32
N MET A 433 -9.54 -5.73 33.15
CA MET A 433 -8.34 -4.92 32.97
C MET A 433 -7.38 -5.58 31.97
N ASN A 434 -6.96 -4.83 30.95
CA ASN A 434 -5.90 -5.25 30.04
C ASN A 434 -4.56 -4.61 30.43
N ARG A 435 -3.68 -5.42 31.02
CA ARG A 435 -2.33 -4.99 31.43
C ARG A 435 -1.28 -5.12 30.33
N SER A 436 -1.67 -5.58 29.15
CA SER A 436 -0.73 -5.82 28.05
C SER A 436 -0.49 -4.55 27.23
N ILE A 437 -1.53 -3.75 27.01
CA ILE A 437 -1.51 -2.53 26.20
C ILE A 437 -0.76 -1.43 26.95
N THR A 438 0.28 -0.89 26.31
CA THR A 438 1.06 0.24 26.86
C THR A 438 0.99 1.47 25.98
N GLY A 439 0.68 1.33 24.69
CA GLY A 439 0.47 2.45 23.79
C GLY A 439 -0.86 2.41 23.06
N MET A 440 -1.55 3.54 23.00
CA MET A 440 -2.80 3.70 22.28
C MET A 440 -2.76 4.93 21.37
N SER A 441 -3.41 4.82 20.21
CA SER A 441 -3.62 5.92 19.27
C SER A 441 -5.09 5.93 18.87
N ILE A 442 -5.77 7.06 19.06
CA ILE A 442 -7.19 7.21 18.78
C ILE A 442 -7.36 8.33 17.76
N LYS A 443 -8.02 8.05 16.65
CA LYS A 443 -8.44 9.02 15.64
C LYS A 443 -9.96 9.07 15.63
N THR A 444 -10.52 10.21 15.97
CA THR A 444 -11.98 10.34 16.13
C THR A 444 -12.48 11.74 15.82
N THR A 445 -13.77 11.91 15.55
CA THR A 445 -14.38 13.24 15.40
C THR A 445 -15.00 13.73 16.70
N SER A 446 -15.41 12.84 17.59
CA SER A 446 -15.98 13.21 18.89
C SER A 446 -15.70 12.15 19.96
N ILE A 447 -15.68 12.57 21.23
CA ILE A 447 -15.43 11.71 22.38
C ILE A 447 -16.60 11.85 23.33
N GLU A 448 -17.28 10.76 23.65
CA GLU A 448 -18.36 10.75 24.60
C GLU A 448 -17.84 11.04 26.02
N GLN A 449 -18.65 11.75 26.81
CA GLN A 449 -18.30 12.08 28.18
C GLN A 449 -18.05 10.81 29.00
N GLY A 450 -16.87 10.75 29.63
CA GLY A 450 -16.45 9.62 30.45
C GLY A 450 -15.86 8.42 29.70
N ALA A 451 -15.82 8.43 28.36
CA ALA A 451 -15.20 7.33 27.60
C ALA A 451 -13.71 7.16 27.95
N LEU A 452 -12.96 8.25 28.05
CA LEU A 452 -11.54 8.22 28.44
C LEU A 452 -11.35 7.83 29.91
N GLN A 453 -12.29 8.20 30.79
CA GLN A 453 -12.24 7.84 32.21
C GLN A 453 -12.33 6.32 32.37
N GLU A 454 -13.26 5.67 31.66
CA GLU A 454 -13.38 4.20 31.66
C GLU A 454 -12.14 3.54 31.05
N LEU A 455 -11.61 4.06 29.94
CA LEU A 455 -10.38 3.55 29.36
C LEU A 455 -9.18 3.63 30.32
N SER A 456 -9.15 4.65 31.19
CA SER A 456 -8.10 4.77 32.21
C SER A 456 -8.13 3.61 33.22
N ILE A 457 -9.33 3.10 33.53
CA ILE A 457 -9.54 1.95 34.42
C ILE A 457 -9.15 0.66 33.69
N TRP A 458 -9.56 0.52 32.44
CA TRP A 458 -9.37 -0.70 31.64
C TRP A 458 -7.92 -0.92 31.22
N LEU A 459 -7.14 0.16 31.06
CA LEU A 459 -5.77 0.12 30.56
C LEU A 459 -4.76 0.63 31.60
N PRO A 460 -4.59 -0.07 32.74
CA PRO A 460 -3.79 0.43 33.87
C PRO A 460 -2.29 0.57 33.58
N ARG A 461 -1.79 0.04 32.46
CA ARG A 461 -0.39 0.16 32.03
C ARG A 461 -0.20 1.04 30.80
N LEU A 462 -1.24 1.74 30.36
CA LEU A 462 -1.14 2.72 29.29
C LEU A 462 -0.20 3.85 29.73
N ASP A 463 0.91 4.03 29.01
CA ASP A 463 1.89 5.08 29.29
C ASP A 463 2.08 6.04 28.11
N ARG A 464 1.52 5.69 26.94
CA ARG A 464 1.59 6.47 25.71
C ARG A 464 0.23 6.59 25.05
N LEU A 465 -0.29 7.81 24.94
CA LEU A 465 -1.53 8.09 24.23
C LEU A 465 -1.31 9.10 23.11
N LYS A 466 -1.82 8.80 21.91
CA LYS A 466 -1.97 9.76 20.82
C LYS A 466 -3.44 9.95 20.51
N LEU A 467 -3.94 11.17 20.61
CA LEU A 467 -5.33 11.50 20.31
C LEU A 467 -5.36 12.47 19.13
N TYR A 468 -6.09 12.09 18.08
CA TYR A 468 -6.35 12.91 16.90
C TYR A 468 -7.84 13.20 16.88
N SER A 469 -8.22 14.46 17.04
CA SER A 469 -9.62 14.88 17.13
C SER A 469 -9.92 16.06 16.22
N ARG A 470 -11.15 16.13 15.71
CA ARG A 470 -11.69 17.28 14.99
C ARG A 470 -12.50 18.10 15.99
N LEU A 471 -12.25 19.41 16.06
CA LEU A 471 -13.00 20.34 16.87
C LEU A 471 -13.67 21.35 15.95
N VAL A 472 -15.00 21.39 15.98
CA VAL A 472 -15.79 22.44 15.31
C VAL A 472 -16.08 23.52 16.33
N ILE A 473 -15.66 24.75 16.03
CA ILE A 473 -15.93 25.93 16.84
C ILE A 473 -17.32 26.44 16.49
N ASP A 474 -18.25 26.23 17.41
CA ASP A 474 -19.57 26.83 17.44
C ASP A 474 -19.53 28.08 18.36
N LYS A 475 -20.30 29.12 18.03
CA LYS A 475 -20.45 30.33 18.84
C LYS A 475 -21.22 30.07 20.13
N ASP A 476 -22.08 29.05 20.15
CA ASP A 476 -23.00 28.77 21.26
C ASP A 476 -22.52 27.62 22.18
N GLN A 477 -21.41 26.95 21.85
CA GLN A 477 -20.84 25.85 22.65
C GLN A 477 -19.43 26.16 23.17
N ARG A 478 -19.11 25.60 24.35
CA ARG A 478 -17.75 25.62 24.89
C ARG A 478 -16.85 24.69 24.08
N ASN A 479 -15.85 25.27 23.42
CA ASN A 479 -14.84 24.56 22.62
C ASN A 479 -13.83 23.80 23.51
N THR A 480 -14.30 22.75 24.17
CA THR A 480 -13.53 22.02 25.19
C THR A 480 -13.15 20.63 24.72
N VAL A 481 -11.87 20.28 24.90
CA VAL A 481 -11.36 18.92 24.78
C VAL A 481 -11.00 18.44 26.18
N ASN A 482 -11.73 17.45 26.67
CA ASN A 482 -11.54 16.88 27.99
C ASN A 482 -10.81 15.53 27.92
N ILE A 483 -9.58 15.47 28.42
CA ILE A 483 -8.76 14.26 28.57
C ILE A 483 -8.74 13.89 30.05
N ASP A 484 -9.79 13.22 30.51
CA ASP A 484 -9.91 12.77 31.89
C ASP A 484 -9.57 11.28 32.01
N MET A 485 -8.37 10.98 32.51
CA MET A 485 -7.80 9.63 32.66
C MET A 485 -7.08 9.49 34.01
N PRO A 486 -7.80 9.57 35.14
CA PRO A 486 -7.22 9.75 36.48
C PRO A 486 -6.34 8.58 36.92
N GLN A 487 -6.62 7.36 36.44
CA GLN A 487 -5.87 6.16 36.82
C GLN A 487 -4.57 5.97 36.01
N THR A 488 -4.33 6.80 35.00
CA THR A 488 -3.25 6.59 34.02
C THR A 488 -2.02 7.45 34.33
N SER A 489 -0.83 6.88 34.19
CA SER A 489 0.46 7.58 34.29
C SER A 489 1.11 7.65 32.91
N PHE A 490 1.06 8.82 32.29
CA PHE A 490 1.59 9.04 30.95
C PHE A 490 3.07 9.42 30.98
N ARG A 491 3.88 8.63 30.28
CA ARG A 491 5.17 9.09 29.80
C ARG A 491 5.02 10.04 28.61
N TYR A 492 4.01 9.83 27.78
CA TYR A 492 3.81 10.63 26.57
C TYR A 492 2.33 10.76 26.21
N LEU A 493 1.85 12.00 26.16
CA LEU A 493 0.53 12.36 25.65
C LEU A 493 0.70 13.28 24.44
N TYR A 494 0.14 12.88 23.30
CA TYR A 494 0.12 13.68 22.08
C TYR A 494 -1.32 13.96 21.67
N LEU A 495 -1.64 15.24 21.52
CA LEU A 495 -2.94 15.70 21.08
C LEU A 495 -2.79 16.41 19.75
N GLN A 496 -3.53 15.98 18.74
CA GLN A 496 -3.65 16.68 17.47
C GLN A 496 -5.10 17.10 17.23
N LEU A 497 -5.32 18.40 17.18
CA LEU A 497 -6.61 19.03 16.98
C LEU A 497 -6.67 19.66 15.60
N LEU A 498 -7.66 19.26 14.81
CA LEU A 498 -8.07 20.01 13.62
C LEU A 498 -9.22 20.94 14.02
N VAL A 499 -8.93 22.24 14.12
CA VAL A 499 -9.87 23.25 14.58
C VAL A 499 -10.50 23.95 13.38
N LEU A 500 -11.82 23.84 13.23
CA LEU A 500 -12.60 24.39 12.13
C LEU A 500 -13.64 25.39 12.64
N LEU A 501 -13.99 26.39 11.83
CA LEU A 501 -15.12 27.29 12.10
C LEU A 501 -16.40 26.68 11.51
N ASP A 502 -17.52 26.82 12.22
CA ASP A 502 -18.84 26.33 11.78
C ASP A 502 -19.23 26.85 10.38
N SER A 503 -18.92 28.12 10.08
CA SER A 503 -19.16 28.74 8.76
C SER A 503 -18.36 28.12 7.61
N ALA A 504 -17.38 27.24 7.87
CA ALA A 504 -16.61 26.54 6.85
C ALA A 504 -17.24 25.20 6.42
N LEU A 505 -18.31 24.75 7.10
CA LEU A 505 -19.02 23.51 6.81
C LEU A 505 -20.08 23.63 5.71
N GLU A 506 -20.53 24.84 5.36
CA GLU A 506 -21.58 25.07 4.34
C GLU A 506 -21.16 24.74 2.89
N ASN A 507 -19.90 24.37 2.64
CA ASN A 507 -19.43 23.93 1.33
C ASN A 507 -19.01 22.45 1.37
N GLU A 508 -19.98 21.54 1.25
CA GLU A 508 -19.79 20.07 1.26
C GLU A 508 -18.92 19.51 0.10
N ALA A 509 -18.42 20.34 -0.82
CA ALA A 509 -17.64 19.87 -1.97
C ALA A 509 -16.10 19.77 -1.76
N ILE A 510 -15.58 20.13 -0.58
CA ILE A 510 -14.11 20.22 -0.33
C ILE A 510 -13.63 19.08 0.59
N TYR A 511 -14.22 17.89 0.52
CA TYR A 511 -13.78 16.74 1.35
C TYR A 511 -12.60 15.94 0.76
N HIS A 512 -12.12 16.31 -0.43
CA HIS A 512 -10.93 15.69 -1.06
C HIS A 512 -9.81 16.68 -1.40
N ALA A 513 -9.91 17.95 -1.02
CA ALA A 513 -8.84 18.92 -1.25
C ALA A 513 -7.99 19.11 0.00
N ASP A 514 -6.68 18.98 -0.21
CA ASP A 514 -5.55 19.48 0.57
C ASP A 514 -5.91 20.30 1.85
N PRO A 515 -5.43 19.91 3.05
CA PRO A 515 -5.74 20.57 4.33
C PRO A 515 -5.33 22.05 4.43
N ARG A 516 -4.89 22.69 3.34
CA ARG A 516 -4.37 24.06 3.25
C ARG A 516 -5.41 25.17 3.09
N HIS A 517 -6.70 24.89 2.85
CA HIS A 517 -7.64 25.93 2.38
C HIS A 517 -8.88 26.22 3.26
N GLY A 518 -8.86 25.89 4.56
CA GLY A 518 -9.97 26.25 5.46
C GLY A 518 -9.56 26.45 6.93
N ILE A 519 -8.34 26.94 7.18
CA ILE A 519 -7.69 26.81 8.49
C ILE A 519 -7.74 28.11 9.30
N PHE A 520 -8.27 28.03 10.52
CA PHE A 520 -8.01 29.01 11.59
C PHE A 520 -6.49 29.09 11.84
N SER A 521 -5.84 30.21 11.49
CA SER A 521 -4.38 30.27 11.31
C SER A 521 -3.54 30.19 12.59
N SER A 522 -4.13 30.34 13.78
CA SER A 522 -3.49 30.12 15.10
C SER A 522 -4.54 30.17 16.23
N PRO A 523 -5.10 29.04 16.69
CA PRO A 523 -6.00 29.04 17.85
C PRO A 523 -5.25 29.41 19.13
N VAL A 524 -5.94 30.05 20.08
CA VAL A 524 -5.44 30.25 21.44
C VAL A 524 -5.86 29.05 22.28
N ILE A 525 -4.90 28.37 22.90
CA ILE A 525 -5.19 27.19 23.73
C ILE A 525 -5.15 27.59 25.21
N PHE A 526 -6.23 27.32 25.93
CA PHE A 526 -6.20 27.22 27.39
C PHE A 526 -5.87 25.79 27.76
N LEU A 527 -4.83 25.57 28.55
CA LEU A 527 -4.49 24.24 29.03
C LEU A 527 -4.64 24.21 30.55
N THR A 528 -5.61 23.44 31.03
CA THR A 528 -5.73 23.08 32.45
C THR A 528 -5.14 21.69 32.63
N LEU A 529 -4.05 21.60 33.36
CA LEU A 529 -3.35 20.35 33.68
C LEU A 529 -3.54 20.02 35.15
N HIS A 530 -4.13 18.87 35.43
CA HIS A 530 -4.31 18.33 36.78
C HIS A 530 -3.59 16.99 36.91
N THR A 531 -2.57 16.93 37.76
CA THR A 531 -1.88 15.68 38.11
C THR A 531 -1.62 15.54 39.60
N ASP A 532 -1.45 14.31 40.10
CA ASP A 532 -1.16 14.05 41.51
C ASP A 532 0.11 14.79 41.98
N GLU A 533 1.11 14.90 41.10
CA GLU A 533 2.41 15.51 41.41
C GLU A 533 2.40 17.04 41.32
N LEU A 534 1.64 17.62 40.38
CA LEU A 534 1.69 19.05 40.08
C LEU A 534 0.50 19.83 40.63
N GLY A 535 -0.55 19.14 41.10
CA GLY A 535 -1.86 19.73 41.36
C GLY A 535 -2.46 20.29 40.07
N GLU A 536 -3.40 21.21 40.22
CA GLU A 536 -3.99 21.94 39.10
C GLU A 536 -3.11 23.12 38.68
N LYS A 537 -2.80 23.20 37.39
CA LYS A 537 -2.05 24.30 36.77
C LYS A 537 -2.71 24.73 35.48
N GLU A 538 -2.85 26.03 35.30
CA GLU A 538 -3.44 26.61 34.09
C GLU A 538 -2.39 27.36 33.27
N TYR A 539 -2.42 27.14 31.95
CA TYR A 539 -1.53 27.78 30.99
C TYR A 539 -2.33 28.36 29.84
N LEU A 540 -1.89 29.52 29.36
CA LEU A 540 -2.38 30.18 28.18
C LEU A 540 -1.33 30.10 27.08
N ILE A 541 -1.71 29.54 25.94
CA ILE A 541 -0.80 29.24 24.85
C ILE A 541 -1.26 29.97 23.61
N LYS A 542 -0.38 30.81 23.05
CA LYS A 542 -0.68 31.67 21.91
C LYS A 542 0.44 31.59 20.88
N SER A 543 0.10 31.68 19.60
CA SER A 543 1.07 31.91 18.53
C SER A 543 0.90 33.33 18.01
N THR A 544 1.98 34.11 18.07
CA THR A 544 2.04 35.45 17.49
C THR A 544 3.20 35.53 16.51
N LYS A 545 2.90 35.80 15.23
CA LYS A 545 3.91 35.89 14.15
C LYS A 545 4.81 34.65 14.04
N GLY A 546 4.28 33.46 14.35
CA GLY A 546 5.02 32.19 14.29
C GLY A 546 5.88 31.88 15.52
N GLN A 547 5.89 32.75 16.53
CA GLN A 547 6.47 32.45 17.85
C GLN A 547 5.36 32.00 18.80
N VAL A 548 5.61 30.90 19.52
CA VAL A 548 4.68 30.38 20.53
C VAL A 548 5.06 30.94 21.91
N SER A 549 4.11 31.51 22.63
CA SER A 549 4.24 31.90 24.03
C SER A 549 3.37 31.01 24.93
N ILE A 550 3.89 30.68 26.11
CA ILE A 550 3.22 29.88 27.15
C ILE A 550 3.27 30.68 28.44
N GLU A 551 2.11 31.08 28.95
CA GLU A 551 1.97 31.94 30.13
C GLU A 551 1.14 31.22 31.20
N ARG A 552 1.64 31.15 32.44
CA ARG A 552 0.84 30.61 33.55
C ARG A 552 -0.23 31.63 33.95
N CYS A 553 -1.48 31.19 34.05
CA CYS A 553 -2.62 32.04 34.42
C CYS A 553 -3.31 31.45 35.66
N ASN A 554 -4.12 32.27 36.36
CA ASN A 554 -4.91 31.84 37.52
C ASN A 554 -6.43 32.00 37.31
N HIS A 555 -6.82 32.57 36.17
CA HIS A 555 -8.22 32.71 35.77
C HIS A 555 -8.30 33.18 34.33
N LEU A 556 -9.43 32.92 33.65
CA LEU A 556 -9.55 33.25 32.26
C LEU A 556 -10.90 33.84 31.84
N ALA A 557 -10.84 34.86 30.97
CA ALA A 557 -11.98 35.43 30.27
C ALA A 557 -12.16 34.71 28.92
N GLU A 558 -13.29 34.02 28.75
CA GLU A 558 -13.63 33.26 27.54
C GLU A 558 -13.65 34.18 26.30
N GLY A 559 -13.06 33.72 25.19
CA GLY A 559 -13.05 34.43 23.92
C GLY A 559 -13.45 33.50 22.76
N PRO A 560 -13.99 34.04 21.65
CA PRO A 560 -14.59 33.26 20.57
C PRO A 560 -13.60 32.39 19.78
N THR A 561 -12.30 32.55 20.00
CA THR A 561 -11.22 31.87 19.26
C THR A 561 -10.40 30.94 20.16
N MET A 562 -10.94 30.63 21.34
CA MET A 562 -10.24 29.90 22.38
C MET A 562 -10.65 28.44 22.42
N VAL A 563 -9.65 27.57 22.51
CA VAL A 563 -9.83 26.13 22.69
C VAL A 563 -9.38 25.77 24.10
N SER A 564 -10.29 25.23 24.91
CA SER A 564 -9.98 24.76 26.25
C SER A 564 -9.58 23.29 26.20
N VAL A 565 -8.39 22.96 26.66
CA VAL A 565 -7.88 21.60 26.78
C VAL A 565 -7.71 21.30 28.26
N TYR A 566 -8.49 20.37 28.77
CA TYR A 566 -8.36 19.88 30.13
C TYR A 566 -7.69 18.51 30.11
N VAL A 567 -6.64 18.33 30.93
CA VAL A 567 -5.92 17.07 31.07
C VAL A 567 -5.87 16.69 32.54
N HIS A 568 -6.50 15.58 32.90
CA HIS A 568 -6.44 15.00 34.23
C HIS A 568 -5.89 13.59 34.17
N CYS A 569 -4.76 13.37 34.86
CA CYS A 569 -4.13 12.06 34.91
C CYS A 569 -3.22 11.97 36.14
N ARG A 570 -2.85 10.76 36.55
CA ARG A 570 -2.03 10.52 37.74
C ARG A 570 -0.65 11.21 37.64
N ARG A 571 0.01 11.04 36.50
CA ARG A 571 1.35 11.56 36.21
C ARG A 571 1.50 11.82 34.71
N LEU A 572 2.23 12.87 34.35
CA LEU A 572 2.52 13.24 32.96
C LEU A 572 3.96 13.70 32.80
N GLU A 573 4.76 13.02 31.97
CA GLU A 573 6.15 13.40 31.69
C GLU A 573 6.26 14.34 30.48
N ILE A 574 5.64 13.99 29.34
CA ILE A 574 5.70 14.77 28.10
C ILE A 574 4.30 14.99 27.55
N LEU A 575 3.96 16.25 27.25
CA LEU A 575 2.73 16.67 26.59
C LEU A 575 3.05 17.40 25.28
N CYS A 576 2.57 16.86 24.17
CA CYS A 576 2.63 17.49 22.87
C CYS A 576 1.22 17.89 22.42
N ILE A 577 1.02 19.14 22.01
CA ILE A 577 -0.25 19.56 21.39
C ILE A 577 0.04 20.18 20.02
N LYS A 578 -0.66 19.69 19.01
CA LYS A 578 -0.67 20.24 17.65
C LYS A 578 -2.09 20.69 17.30
N ALA A 579 -2.32 22.00 17.20
CA ALA A 579 -3.61 22.54 16.80
C ALA A 579 -3.46 23.39 15.55
N ASN A 580 -3.93 22.90 14.40
CA ASN A 580 -3.68 23.53 13.10
C ASN A 580 -2.17 23.79 12.85
N SER A 581 -1.76 25.07 12.82
CA SER A 581 -0.38 25.53 12.66
C SER A 581 0.39 25.66 13.99
N LEU A 582 -0.29 25.64 15.13
CA LEU A 582 0.31 25.71 16.46
C LEU A 582 0.86 24.34 16.85
N PHE A 583 2.10 24.29 17.33
CA PHE A 583 2.73 23.10 17.88
C PHE A 583 3.44 23.44 19.19
N ILE A 584 3.22 22.62 20.21
CA ILE A 584 3.91 22.72 21.51
C ILE A 584 4.42 21.35 21.94
N ASN A 585 5.50 21.38 22.70
CA ASN A 585 6.06 20.23 23.39
C ASN A 585 6.48 20.66 24.81
N LEU A 586 5.79 20.16 25.81
CA LEU A 586 6.03 20.43 27.22
C LEU A 586 6.68 19.19 27.87
N ASP A 587 7.93 19.34 28.30
CA ASP A 587 8.63 18.37 29.14
C ASP A 587 8.44 18.77 30.62
N LEU A 588 7.58 18.03 31.32
CA LEU A 588 7.18 18.30 32.70
C LEU A 588 8.14 17.67 33.72
N THR A 589 9.14 16.90 33.27
CA THR A 589 10.16 16.30 34.15
C THR A 589 11.27 17.26 34.55
N LYS A 590 11.40 18.38 33.82
CA LYS A 590 12.39 19.42 34.06
C LYS A 590 11.69 20.61 34.69
N GLN A 591 11.95 20.85 35.98
CA GLN A 591 11.32 21.91 36.77
C GLN A 591 11.47 23.33 36.16
N ASP A 592 12.45 23.53 35.26
CA ASP A 592 12.78 24.84 34.66
C ASP A 592 12.65 24.93 33.12
N SER A 593 12.12 23.91 32.41
CA SER A 593 12.13 23.91 30.94
C SER A 593 10.78 24.12 30.26
N ILE A 594 9.81 24.77 30.90
CA ILE A 594 8.61 25.31 30.21
C ILE A 594 9.02 26.45 29.23
N LEU A 595 10.30 26.82 29.19
CA LEU A 595 10.83 28.01 28.50
C LEU A 595 11.62 27.78 27.19
N LEU A 596 11.69 26.58 26.59
CA LEU A 596 12.56 26.39 25.41
C LEU A 596 11.94 25.66 24.20
N GLN A 597 11.72 26.49 23.16
CA GLN A 597 11.57 26.30 21.70
C GLN A 597 10.20 25.99 21.10
#